data_AF-A0A4R0MTX8-F1
#
_entry.id   AF-A0A4R0MTX8-F1
#
_cell.length_a   1.000
_cell.length_b   1.000
_cell.length_c   1.000
_cell.angle_alpha   90.00
_cell.angle_beta   90.00
_cell.angle_gamma   90.00
#
_symmetry.space_group_name_H-M   'P 1'
#
loop_
_entity.id
_entity.type
_entity.pdbx_description
1 polymer ?
#
loop_
_entity_poly.entity_id
_entity_poly.type
_entity_poly.pdbx_seq_one_letter_code
_entity_poly.pdbx_strand_id
1 'polypeptide(L)'
;MRFIRIIRESLIILLAIVVIVPLLLLFFPVFIFLSIKSYFDEKAYKKAYEQYVLKINNANFFCYNNKQSIQKLIEQEVLPLLNNSINVIYLDGRNPVSDFNKSYISTVLYGIKDKKGFPYILKIRDGVVVDKSINADLYYTINHNESMSSLVKKIDLFFKD
;
A
#
# COMPACT_ATOMS: atom_id res chain seq x y z
N MET A 1 18.92 23.49 53.11
CA MET A 1 18.86 23.56 51.63
C MET A 1 17.93 22.51 50.99
N ARG A 2 17.91 21.24 51.43
CA ARG A 2 16.99 20.20 50.88
C ARG A 2 15.50 20.55 51.00
N PHE A 3 15.07 21.09 52.14
CA PHE A 3 13.65 21.39 52.42
C PHE A 3 13.07 22.47 51.51
N ILE A 4 13.82 23.56 51.27
CA ILE A 4 13.44 24.65 50.36
C ILE A 4 13.34 24.14 48.91
N ARG A 5 14.21 23.20 48.53
CA ARG A 5 14.18 22.58 47.19
C ARG A 5 12.90 21.78 46.96
N ILE A 6 12.49 20.98 47.95
CA ILE A 6 11.27 20.16 47.91
C ILE A 6 10.03 21.05 47.77
N ILE A 7 9.93 22.11 48.59
CA ILE A 7 8.78 23.06 48.53
C ILE A 7 8.69 23.72 47.15
N ARG A 8 9.82 24.15 46.59
CA ARG A 8 9.88 24.75 45.25
C ARG A 8 9.44 23.76 44.16
N GLU A 9 9.92 22.51 44.22
CA GLU A 9 9.54 21.45 43.29
C GLU A 9 8.03 21.15 43.37
N SER A 10 7.47 21.05 44.58
CA SER A 10 6.03 20.82 44.76
C SER A 10 5.16 21.98 44.24
N LEU A 11 5.59 23.24 44.42
CA LEU A 11 4.89 24.41 43.87
C LEU A 11 4.89 24.43 42.34
N ILE A 12 6.02 24.07 41.71
CA ILE A 12 6.11 23.97 40.25
C ILE A 12 5.18 22.88 39.72
N ILE A 13 5.13 21.72 40.38
CA ILE A 13 4.23 20.62 40.00
C ILE A 13 2.77 21.06 40.14
N LEU A 14 2.40 21.70 41.23
CA LEU A 14 1.04 22.19 41.45
C LEU A 14 0.63 23.19 40.36
N LEU A 15 1.51 24.14 40.05
CA LEU A 15 1.27 25.14 39.01
C LEU A 15 1.16 24.50 37.62
N ALA A 16 1.99 23.49 37.33
CA ALA A 16 1.89 22.70 36.10
C ALA A 16 0.55 21.95 36.01
N ILE A 17 0.07 21.34 37.09
CA ILE A 17 -1.23 20.65 37.12
C ILE A 17 -2.37 21.63 36.85
N VAL A 18 -2.35 22.80 37.49
CA VAL A 18 -3.37 23.85 37.31
C VAL A 18 -3.43 24.37 35.87
N VAL A 19 -2.33 24.32 35.12
CA VAL A 19 -2.30 24.74 33.71
C VAL A 19 -2.63 23.58 32.77
N ILE A 20 -2.02 22.41 32.97
CA ILE A 20 -2.13 21.27 32.06
C ILE A 20 -3.52 20.62 32.14
N VAL A 21 -4.11 20.47 33.33
CA VAL A 21 -5.40 19.78 33.47
C VAL A 21 -6.54 20.53 32.75
N PRO A 22 -6.72 21.86 32.93
CA PRO A 22 -7.71 22.60 32.15
C PRO A 22 -7.43 22.56 30.66
N LEU A 23 -6.16 22.59 30.25
CA LEU A 23 -5.78 22.49 28.84
C LEU A 23 -6.20 21.13 28.24
N LEU A 24 -5.96 20.04 28.96
CA LEU A 24 -6.41 18.71 28.55
C LEU A 24 -7.94 18.62 28.51
N LEU A 25 -8.64 19.14 29.52
CA LEU A 25 -10.10 19.18 29.54
C LEU A 25 -10.68 20.01 28.38
N LEU A 26 -10.00 21.09 27.98
CA LEU A 26 -10.39 21.92 26.84
C LEU A 26 -10.23 21.18 25.50
N PHE A 27 -9.15 20.43 25.32
CA PHE A 27 -8.88 19.69 24.07
C PHE A 27 -9.53 18.30 24.02
N PHE A 28 -9.96 17.74 25.15
CA PHE A 28 -10.53 16.41 25.23
C PHE A 28 -11.79 16.21 24.35
N PRO A 29 -12.77 17.16 24.32
CA PRO A 29 -13.91 17.06 23.41
C PRO A 29 -13.52 17.07 21.93
N VAL A 30 -12.52 17.87 21.56
CA VAL A 30 -12.00 17.93 20.19
C VAL A 30 -11.39 16.60 19.81
N PHE A 31 -10.59 16.01 20.70
CA PHE A 31 -10.00 14.69 20.49
C PHE A 31 -11.07 13.62 20.28
N ILE A 32 -12.10 13.57 21.15
CA ILE A 32 -13.22 12.62 21.00
C ILE A 32 -13.91 12.81 19.65
N PHE A 33 -14.23 14.05 19.27
CA PHE A 33 -14.90 14.33 18.00
C PHE A 33 -14.08 13.86 16.79
N LEU A 34 -12.76 14.13 16.80
CA LEU A 34 -11.86 13.67 15.76
C LEU A 34 -11.78 12.13 15.70
N SER A 35 -11.74 11.44 16.85
CA SER A 35 -11.75 9.98 16.90
C SER A 35 -13.04 9.39 16.33
N ILE A 36 -14.20 9.95 16.67
CA ILE A 36 -15.50 9.51 16.14
C ILE A 36 -15.54 9.70 14.63
N LYS A 37 -15.16 10.89 14.14
CA LYS A 37 -15.12 11.16 12.70
C LYS A 37 -14.20 10.17 11.98
N SER A 38 -12.99 9.96 12.49
CA SER A 38 -12.03 9.01 11.91
C SER A 38 -12.59 7.59 11.82
N TYR A 39 -13.32 7.13 12.84
CA TYR A 39 -13.96 5.82 12.84
C TYR A 39 -15.02 5.69 11.73
N PHE A 40 -15.87 6.71 11.56
CA PHE A 40 -16.88 6.70 10.50
C PHE A 40 -16.27 6.82 9.11
N ASP A 41 -15.24 7.64 8.95
CA ASP A 41 -14.50 7.80 7.70
C ASP A 41 -13.82 6.48 7.30
N GLU A 42 -13.18 5.78 8.23
CA GLU A 42 -12.56 4.46 7.99
C GLU A 42 -13.61 3.41 7.60
N LYS A 43 -14.75 3.37 8.29
CA LYS A 43 -15.84 2.45 7.98
C LYS A 43 -16.42 2.71 6.59
N ALA A 44 -16.62 3.97 6.24
CA ALA A 44 -17.10 4.37 4.91
C ALA A 44 -16.07 4.01 3.83
N TYR A 45 -14.78 4.28 4.08
CA TYR A 45 -13.69 3.92 3.18
C TYR A 45 -13.64 2.41 2.93
N LYS A 46 -13.69 1.60 4.00
CA LYS A 46 -13.66 0.14 3.90
C LYS A 46 -14.81 -0.40 3.04
N LYS A 47 -16.03 0.08 3.25
CA LYS A 47 -17.19 -0.31 2.44
C LYS A 47 -17.01 0.08 0.96
N ALA A 48 -16.54 1.31 0.70
CA ALA A 48 -16.31 1.78 -0.66
C ALA A 48 -15.17 0.99 -1.35
N TYR A 49 -14.12 0.64 -0.60
CA TYR A 49 -13.04 -0.23 -1.05
C TYR A 49 -13.55 -1.63 -1.41
N GLU A 50 -14.32 -2.28 -0.55
CA GLU A 50 -14.90 -3.61 -0.82
C GLU A 50 -15.76 -3.60 -2.09
N GLN A 51 -16.62 -2.58 -2.24
CA GLN A 51 -17.42 -2.37 -3.45
C GLN A 51 -16.54 -2.13 -4.69
N TYR A 52 -15.45 -1.39 -4.53
CA TYR A 52 -14.51 -1.14 -5.61
C TYR A 52 -13.81 -2.42 -6.06
N VAL A 53 -13.28 -3.24 -5.13
CA VAL A 53 -12.63 -4.52 -5.47
C VAL A 53 -13.60 -5.45 -6.19
N LEU A 54 -14.88 -5.48 -5.77
CA LEU A 54 -15.92 -6.23 -6.47
C LEU A 54 -16.21 -5.67 -7.87
N LYS A 55 -16.18 -4.34 -8.06
CA LYS A 55 -16.37 -3.70 -9.37
C LYS A 55 -15.27 -4.10 -10.35
N ILE A 56 -14.04 -4.24 -9.88
CA ILE A 56 -12.88 -4.67 -10.70
C ILE A 56 -12.62 -6.17 -10.60
N ASN A 57 -13.64 -6.96 -10.21
CA ASN A 57 -13.52 -8.41 -10.16
C ASN A 57 -13.14 -8.96 -11.55
N ASN A 58 -12.38 -10.06 -11.57
CA ASN A 58 -11.76 -10.66 -12.76
C ASN A 58 -10.66 -9.82 -13.42
N ALA A 59 -10.31 -8.64 -12.89
CA ALA A 59 -9.17 -7.90 -13.40
C ALA A 59 -7.85 -8.61 -13.07
N ASN A 60 -6.95 -8.59 -14.04
CA ASN A 60 -5.58 -9.04 -13.94
C ASN A 60 -4.66 -7.83 -13.99
N PHE A 61 -3.63 -7.80 -13.16
CA PHE A 61 -2.69 -6.69 -13.06
C PHE A 61 -1.25 -7.16 -13.12
N PHE A 62 -0.45 -6.44 -13.89
CA PHE A 62 0.99 -6.48 -13.83
C PHE A 62 1.48 -5.19 -13.18
N CYS A 63 2.22 -5.32 -12.08
CA CYS A 63 2.69 -4.19 -11.29
C CYS A 63 4.22 -4.15 -11.26
N TYR A 64 4.79 -3.00 -11.58
CA TYR A 64 6.24 -2.77 -11.54
C TYR A 64 6.54 -1.39 -10.97
N ASN A 65 7.79 -1.14 -10.59
CA ASN A 65 8.20 0.11 -9.95
C ASN A 65 9.29 0.84 -10.76
N ASN A 66 9.59 2.06 -10.32
CA ASN A 66 10.62 2.94 -10.89
C ASN A 66 12.07 2.51 -10.58
N LYS A 67 12.33 1.22 -10.32
CA LYS A 67 13.69 0.72 -10.12
C LYS A 67 14.45 0.77 -11.44
N GLN A 68 15.33 1.76 -11.56
CA GLN A 68 16.05 2.10 -12.80
C GLN A 68 16.70 0.91 -13.52
N SER A 69 17.26 -0.05 -12.76
CA SER A 69 17.97 -1.19 -13.35
C SER A 69 17.07 -2.17 -14.10
N ILE A 70 15.76 -2.18 -13.81
CA ILE A 70 14.81 -3.14 -14.37
C ILE A 70 13.71 -2.44 -15.18
N GLN A 71 13.37 -1.20 -14.86
CA GLN A 71 12.25 -0.48 -15.47
C GLN A 71 12.28 -0.50 -17.00
N LYS A 72 13.42 -0.09 -17.60
CA LYS A 72 13.57 -0.04 -19.06
C LYS A 72 13.37 -1.42 -19.70
N LEU A 73 13.91 -2.47 -19.08
CA LEU A 73 13.77 -3.85 -19.54
C LEU A 73 12.29 -4.27 -19.54
N ILE A 74 11.57 -3.99 -18.45
CA ILE A 74 10.13 -4.29 -18.37
C ILE A 74 9.37 -3.57 -19.48
N GLU A 75 9.59 -2.27 -19.64
CA GLU A 75 8.87 -1.44 -20.61
C GLU A 75 9.14 -1.85 -22.07
N GLN A 76 10.36 -2.30 -22.38
CA GLN A 76 10.78 -2.63 -23.74
C GLN A 76 10.55 -4.10 -24.11
N GLU A 77 10.66 -5.02 -23.16
CA GLU A 77 10.67 -6.46 -23.46
C GLU A 77 9.51 -7.24 -22.83
N VAL A 78 8.96 -6.77 -21.70
CA VAL A 78 7.86 -7.48 -21.02
C VAL A 78 6.52 -6.90 -21.44
N LEU A 79 6.31 -5.58 -21.26
CA LEU A 79 5.02 -4.94 -21.53
C LEU A 79 4.49 -5.18 -22.96
N PRO A 80 5.32 -5.11 -24.03
CA PRO A 80 4.83 -5.35 -25.40
C PRO A 80 4.38 -6.78 -25.66
N LEU A 81 4.81 -7.73 -24.83
CA LEU A 81 4.46 -9.14 -24.93
C LEU A 81 3.26 -9.52 -24.05
N LEU A 82 2.86 -8.65 -23.11
CA LEU A 82 1.72 -8.92 -22.25
C LEU A 82 0.41 -8.90 -23.03
N ASN A 83 -0.51 -9.77 -22.63
CA ASN A 83 -1.87 -9.74 -23.15
C ASN A 83 -2.55 -8.40 -22.80
N ASN A 84 -3.22 -7.79 -23.78
CA ASN A 84 -3.99 -6.53 -23.62
C ASN A 84 -5.08 -6.60 -22.52
N SER A 85 -5.51 -7.79 -22.09
CA SER A 85 -6.42 -7.96 -20.95
C SER A 85 -5.77 -7.70 -19.59
N ILE A 86 -4.43 -7.65 -19.52
CA ILE A 86 -3.68 -7.42 -18.29
C ILE A 86 -3.51 -5.91 -18.12
N ASN A 87 -4.04 -5.40 -17.02
CA ASN A 87 -3.91 -3.99 -16.66
C ASN A 87 -2.52 -3.72 -16.09
N VAL A 88 -1.91 -2.60 -16.47
CA VAL A 88 -0.57 -2.25 -15.99
C VAL A 88 -0.68 -1.20 -14.89
N ILE A 89 0.01 -1.44 -13.77
CA ILE A 89 0.15 -0.47 -12.68
C ILE A 89 1.63 -0.17 -12.51
N TYR A 90 2.02 1.06 -12.81
CA TYR A 90 3.36 1.55 -12.58
C TYR A 90 3.44 2.25 -11.21
N LEU A 91 4.43 1.91 -10.39
CA LEU A 91 4.70 2.60 -9.14
C LEU A 91 5.82 3.62 -9.32
N ASP A 92 5.46 4.89 -9.30
CA ASP A 92 6.40 5.99 -9.16
C ASP A 92 6.63 6.28 -7.66
N GLY A 93 7.70 5.69 -7.11
CA GLY A 93 7.96 5.70 -5.68
C GLY A 93 6.84 4.99 -4.91
N ARG A 94 6.05 5.75 -4.15
CA ARG A 94 4.87 5.23 -3.41
C ARG A 94 3.54 5.50 -4.11
N ASN A 95 3.57 6.13 -5.28
CA ASN A 95 2.38 6.53 -6.01
C ASN A 95 2.08 5.52 -7.13
N PRO A 96 0.97 4.77 -7.06
CA PRO A 96 0.53 3.98 -8.20
C PRO A 96 -0.04 4.90 -9.29
N VAL A 97 0.40 4.65 -10.53
CA VAL A 97 0.01 5.35 -11.76
C VAL A 97 -0.67 4.33 -12.66
N SER A 98 -1.96 4.57 -12.92
CA SER A 98 -2.85 3.75 -13.76
C SER A 98 -4.20 4.46 -13.93
N ASP A 99 -5.08 3.91 -14.76
CA ASP A 99 -6.46 4.42 -14.93
C ASP A 99 -7.40 4.07 -13.76
N PHE A 100 -6.89 3.34 -12.76
CA PHE A 100 -7.63 2.88 -11.61
C PHE A 100 -7.61 3.90 -10.46
N ASN A 101 -8.54 3.76 -9.51
CA ASN A 101 -8.60 4.65 -8.36
C ASN A 101 -7.32 4.51 -7.51
N LYS A 102 -6.55 5.60 -7.43
CA LYS A 102 -5.26 5.64 -6.75
C LYS A 102 -5.33 5.18 -5.29
N SER A 103 -6.35 5.58 -4.54
CA SER A 103 -6.47 5.24 -3.11
C SER A 103 -6.70 3.75 -2.93
N TYR A 104 -7.65 3.18 -3.68
CA TYR A 104 -7.97 1.77 -3.56
C TYR A 104 -6.87 0.87 -4.12
N ILE A 105 -6.21 1.25 -5.21
CA ILE A 105 -5.03 0.51 -5.71
C ILE A 105 -3.88 0.58 -4.71
N SER A 106 -3.66 1.73 -4.07
CA SER A 106 -2.67 1.82 -2.97
C SER A 106 -2.99 0.82 -1.86
N THR A 107 -4.27 0.67 -1.49
CA THR A 107 -4.72 -0.34 -0.52
C THR A 107 -4.46 -1.78 -1.00
N VAL A 108 -4.75 -2.10 -2.27
CA VAL A 108 -4.45 -3.42 -2.87
C VAL A 108 -2.95 -3.72 -2.79
N LEU A 109 -2.10 -2.78 -3.24
CA LEU A 109 -0.65 -2.94 -3.27
C LEU A 109 -0.05 -3.06 -1.86
N TYR A 110 -0.58 -2.31 -0.89
CA TYR A 110 -0.15 -2.43 0.50
C TYR A 110 -0.48 -3.82 1.08
N GLY A 111 -1.61 -4.40 0.65
CA GLY A 111 -2.11 -5.72 1.06
C GLY A 111 -1.43 -6.93 0.43
N ILE A 112 -0.49 -6.75 -0.51
CA ILE A 112 0.27 -7.86 -1.13
C ILE A 112 0.90 -8.76 -0.06
N LYS A 113 0.63 -10.06 -0.12
CA LYS A 113 1.12 -11.04 0.86
C LYS A 113 2.55 -11.51 0.55
N ASP A 114 2.88 -11.69 -0.72
CA ASP A 114 4.20 -12.16 -1.15
C ASP A 114 5.22 -11.02 -1.11
N LYS A 115 5.80 -10.70 0.05
CA LYS A 115 6.71 -9.55 0.24
C LYS A 115 8.13 -9.72 -0.37
N LYS A 116 8.26 -10.36 -1.55
CA LYS A 116 9.56 -10.66 -2.21
C LYS A 116 10.08 -9.58 -3.18
N GLY A 117 9.33 -8.50 -3.35
CA GLY A 117 9.71 -7.35 -4.18
C GLY A 117 9.04 -7.35 -5.55
N PHE A 118 9.07 -6.19 -6.21
CA PHE A 118 8.56 -6.00 -7.56
C PHE A 118 9.44 -6.69 -8.61
N PRO A 119 8.87 -7.09 -9.77
CA PRO A 119 7.47 -6.93 -10.16
C PRO A 119 6.52 -7.95 -9.52
N TYR A 120 5.25 -7.56 -9.46
CA TYR A 120 4.14 -8.37 -8.97
C TYR A 120 3.12 -8.62 -10.07
N ILE A 121 2.48 -9.78 -9.99
CA ILE A 121 1.27 -10.08 -10.73
C ILE A 121 0.13 -10.27 -9.72
N LEU A 122 -1.01 -9.66 -9.99
CA LEU A 122 -2.18 -9.66 -9.12
C LEU A 122 -3.41 -10.04 -9.93
N LYS A 123 -4.28 -10.87 -9.36
CA LYS A 123 -5.59 -11.14 -9.93
C LYS A 123 -6.66 -10.99 -8.86
N ILE A 124 -7.81 -10.46 -9.26
CA ILE A 124 -8.97 -10.31 -8.36
C ILE A 124 -9.99 -11.36 -8.75
N ARG A 125 -10.38 -12.21 -7.79
CA ARG A 125 -11.38 -13.25 -7.96
C ARG A 125 -12.30 -13.23 -6.75
N ASP A 126 -13.61 -13.10 -6.99
CA ASP A 126 -14.66 -13.01 -5.98
C ASP A 126 -14.34 -12.01 -4.84
N GLY A 127 -13.79 -10.85 -5.22
CA GLY A 127 -13.41 -9.81 -4.26
C GLY A 127 -12.12 -10.09 -3.48
N VAL A 128 -11.44 -11.19 -3.76
CA VAL A 128 -10.16 -11.58 -3.14
C VAL A 128 -9.01 -11.23 -4.07
N VAL A 129 -8.01 -10.54 -3.52
CA VAL A 129 -6.73 -10.28 -4.21
C VAL A 129 -5.83 -11.50 -4.02
N VAL A 130 -5.40 -12.08 -5.14
CA VAL A 130 -4.36 -13.11 -5.19
C VAL A 130 -3.12 -12.48 -5.82
N ASP A 131 -2.00 -12.56 -5.12
CA ASP A 131 -0.76 -11.90 -5.49
C ASP A 131 0.42 -12.87 -5.56
N LYS A 132 1.36 -12.58 -6.46
CA LYS A 132 2.64 -13.29 -6.56
C LYS A 132 3.74 -12.35 -7.04
N SER A 133 4.90 -12.39 -6.40
CA SER A 133 6.12 -11.79 -6.91
C SER A 133 6.68 -12.66 -8.02
N ILE A 134 7.05 -12.01 -9.13
CA ILE A 134 7.82 -12.62 -10.22
C ILE A 134 9.25 -12.05 -10.26
N ASN A 135 9.70 -11.40 -9.19
CA ASN A 135 11.03 -10.81 -9.11
C ASN A 135 12.14 -11.85 -9.30
N ALA A 136 12.02 -13.01 -8.63
CA ALA A 136 12.97 -14.11 -8.79
C ALA A 136 12.95 -14.68 -10.21
N ASP A 137 11.76 -14.88 -10.79
CA ASP A 137 11.61 -15.37 -12.17
C ASP A 137 12.25 -14.39 -13.17
N LEU A 138 12.02 -13.09 -13.00
CA LEU A 138 12.61 -12.05 -13.85
C LEU A 138 14.14 -12.07 -13.79
N TYR A 139 14.72 -12.05 -12.59
CA TYR A 139 16.17 -12.09 -12.46
C TYR A 139 16.78 -13.40 -12.96
N TYR A 140 16.07 -14.52 -12.80
CA TYR A 140 16.49 -15.78 -13.38
C TYR A 140 16.55 -15.68 -14.91
N THR A 141 15.49 -15.17 -15.56
CA THR A 141 15.43 -14.99 -17.01
C THR A 141 16.55 -14.08 -17.51
N ILE A 142 16.83 -12.97 -16.82
CA ILE A 142 17.93 -12.06 -17.14
C ILE A 142 19.29 -12.77 -17.02
N ASN A 143 19.56 -13.39 -15.87
CA ASN A 143 20.88 -13.97 -15.57
C ASN A 143 21.23 -15.17 -16.45
N HIS A 144 20.23 -15.85 -17.01
CA HIS A 144 20.42 -17.01 -17.89
C HIS A 144 20.25 -16.66 -19.38
N ASN A 145 20.09 -15.38 -19.73
CA ASN A 145 19.79 -14.92 -21.09
C ASN A 145 18.62 -15.68 -21.73
N GLU A 146 17.62 -16.03 -20.92
CA GLU A 146 16.39 -16.65 -21.43
C GLU A 146 15.52 -15.60 -22.12
N SER A 147 14.69 -16.06 -23.06
CA SER A 147 13.72 -15.18 -23.70
C SER A 147 12.68 -14.67 -22.70
N MET A 148 12.38 -13.36 -22.72
CA MET A 148 11.28 -12.77 -21.94
C MET A 148 9.92 -13.38 -22.26
N SER A 149 9.75 -14.01 -23.43
CA SER A 149 8.55 -14.79 -23.75
C SER A 149 8.34 -15.97 -22.78
N SER A 150 9.41 -16.54 -22.21
CA SER A 150 9.32 -17.58 -21.17
C SER A 150 8.72 -17.02 -19.88
N LEU A 151 9.17 -15.84 -19.45
CA LEU A 151 8.62 -15.13 -18.30
C LEU A 151 7.14 -14.79 -18.52
N VAL A 152 6.79 -14.27 -19.71
CA VAL A 152 5.40 -13.91 -20.06
C VAL A 152 4.48 -15.14 -20.05
N LYS A 153 4.95 -16.30 -20.51
CA LYS A 153 4.18 -17.56 -20.38
C LYS A 153 3.87 -17.90 -18.91
N LYS A 154 4.82 -17.68 -17.99
CA LYS A 154 4.57 -17.88 -16.55
C LYS A 154 3.53 -16.88 -16.01
N ILE A 155 3.57 -15.63 -16.48
CA ILE A 155 2.58 -14.60 -16.16
C ILE A 155 1.19 -15.04 -16.63
N ASP A 156 1.06 -15.49 -17.88
CA ASP A 156 -0.21 -15.96 -18.43
C ASP A 156 -0.77 -17.17 -17.69
N LEU A 157 0.08 -18.12 -17.30
CA LEU A 157 -0.33 -19.29 -16.51
C LEU A 157 -0.96 -18.88 -15.17
N PHE A 158 -0.36 -17.91 -14.47
CA PHE A 158 -0.91 -17.41 -13.21
C PHE A 158 -2.33 -16.83 -13.36
N PHE A 159 -2.66 -16.23 -14.51
CA PHE A 159 -3.96 -15.62 -14.77
C PHE A 159 -5.03 -16.58 -15.29
N LYS A 160 -4.64 -17.75 -15.79
CA LYS A 160 -5.55 -18.81 -16.25
C LYS A 160 -6.17 -19.61 -15.10
N ASP A 161 -5.42 -19.74 -14.01
CA ASP A 161 -5.90 -20.28 -12.73
C ASP A 161 -6.77 -19.25 -11.97
#